data_AF-A0A7C1KZ33-F1
#
_entry.id   AF-A0A7C1KZ33-F1
#
_cell.length_a   1.000
_cell.length_b   1.000
_cell.length_c   1.000
_cell.angle_alpha   90.00
_cell.angle_beta   90.00
_cell.angle_gamma   90.00
#
_symmetry.space_group_name_H-M   'P 1'
#
loop_
_entity.id
_entity.type
_entity.pdbx_description
1 polymer ?
#
loop_
_entity_poly.entity_id
_entity_poly.type
_entity_poly.pdbx_seq_one_letter_code
_entity_poly.pdbx_strand_id
1 'polypeptide(L)'
;MNLTGYVSKEELKVPKPINEIEEWVGSLLLRYTESEEAKEFLQFKKGITKEIVDELIPLSKYCKHYYSDTNCYLKFYPDSDTSFDAEIISENGDLVERVEVTMAINGHEHQMQAEALREFGMVSSWGMPEYSGTAKDRVITEPELTTIDSSEMIVIQSILVQEAYDKKQANIHKYPNTTLLIGFYFPCMFPHELGALTNLPLLKENTFCSVKCVSILDDHHWSIK
;
A
#
# COMPACT_ATOMS: atom_id res chain seq x y z
N MET A 1 18.64 -6.93 19.28
CA MET A 1 18.82 -7.53 17.94
C MET A 1 18.67 -6.45 16.89
N ASN A 2 19.47 -6.48 15.82
CA ASN A 2 19.24 -5.59 14.69
C ASN A 2 18.09 -6.15 13.83
N LEU A 3 16.89 -5.63 14.02
CA LEU A 3 15.68 -6.10 13.32
C LEU A 3 15.71 -5.79 11.80
N THR A 4 16.73 -5.05 11.32
CA THR A 4 17.00 -4.88 9.89
C THR A 4 17.62 -6.13 9.24
N GLY A 5 17.84 -7.22 10.00
CA GLY A 5 18.46 -8.45 9.51
C GLY A 5 17.51 -9.44 8.82
N TYR A 6 16.18 -9.30 9.00
CA TYR A 6 15.21 -10.25 8.43
C TYR A 6 15.04 -10.11 6.91
N VAL A 7 15.08 -8.87 6.42
CA VAL A 7 15.01 -8.52 5.01
C VAL A 7 16.00 -7.40 4.75
N SER A 8 16.82 -7.55 3.71
CA SER A 8 17.80 -6.52 3.31
C SER A 8 17.31 -5.71 2.11
N LYS A 9 17.74 -4.45 2.01
CA LYS A 9 17.42 -3.60 0.85
C LYS A 9 18.00 -4.18 -0.45
N GLU A 10 19.16 -4.81 -0.37
CA GLU A 10 19.77 -5.47 -1.53
C GLU A 10 18.97 -6.67 -2.00
N GLU A 11 18.33 -7.42 -1.09
CA GLU A 11 17.37 -8.48 -1.45
C GLU A 11 16.17 -7.91 -2.22
N LEU A 12 15.64 -6.77 -1.79
CA LEU A 12 14.48 -6.13 -2.42
C LEU A 12 14.78 -5.55 -3.82
N LYS A 13 16.03 -5.20 -4.09
CA LYS A 13 16.48 -4.67 -5.40
C LYS A 13 16.65 -5.74 -6.48
N VAL A 14 16.70 -7.02 -6.11
CA VAL A 14 16.87 -8.11 -7.07
C VAL A 14 15.57 -8.27 -7.87
N PRO A 15 15.59 -8.16 -9.22
CA PRO A 15 14.41 -8.37 -10.03
C PRO A 15 13.77 -9.74 -9.78
N LYS A 16 12.45 -9.78 -9.67
CA LYS A 16 11.68 -10.99 -9.39
C LYS A 16 10.72 -11.32 -10.53
N PRO A 17 10.61 -12.59 -10.94
CA PRO A 17 9.57 -13.02 -11.86
C PRO A 17 8.19 -12.62 -11.35
N ILE A 18 7.35 -12.05 -12.21
CA ILE A 18 6.01 -11.59 -11.81
C ILE A 18 5.13 -12.74 -11.31
N ASN A 19 5.24 -13.92 -11.91
CA ASN A 19 4.48 -15.11 -11.49
C ASN A 19 4.84 -15.62 -10.08
N GLU A 20 5.96 -15.17 -9.51
CA GLU A 20 6.44 -15.59 -8.18
C GLU A 20 6.32 -14.46 -7.13
N ILE A 21 5.87 -13.27 -7.52
CA ILE A 21 6.03 -12.06 -6.70
C ILE A 21 5.19 -12.08 -5.42
N GLU A 22 3.93 -12.52 -5.48
CA GLU A 22 3.04 -12.53 -4.33
C GLU A 22 3.52 -13.55 -3.27
N GLU A 23 3.97 -14.72 -3.70
CA GLU A 23 4.55 -15.74 -2.82
C GLU A 23 5.85 -15.22 -2.18
N TRP A 24 6.71 -14.57 -2.97
CA TRP A 24 7.92 -13.96 -2.44
C TRP A 24 7.62 -12.89 -1.39
N VAL A 25 6.71 -11.96 -1.67
CA VAL A 25 6.29 -10.92 -0.69
C VAL A 25 5.70 -11.55 0.56
N GLY A 26 4.85 -12.57 0.42
CA GLY A 26 4.34 -13.35 1.56
C GLY A 26 5.46 -13.97 2.39
N SER A 27 6.50 -14.52 1.75
CA SER A 27 7.66 -15.08 2.43
C SER A 27 8.45 -14.03 3.22
N LEU A 28 8.54 -12.78 2.73
CA LEU A 28 9.20 -11.68 3.45
C LEU A 28 8.42 -11.33 4.72
N LEU A 29 7.09 -11.24 4.63
CA LEU A 29 6.22 -10.92 5.77
C LEU A 29 6.27 -12.02 6.84
N LEU A 30 6.30 -13.30 6.43
CA LEU A 30 6.39 -14.43 7.36
C LEU A 30 7.65 -14.39 8.23
N ARG A 31 8.78 -13.88 7.73
CA ARG A 31 10.01 -13.73 8.52
C ARG A 31 9.82 -12.81 9.74
N TYR A 32 8.91 -11.84 9.65
CA TYR A 32 8.60 -10.95 10.76
C TYR A 32 7.62 -11.55 11.78
N THR A 33 7.15 -12.77 11.58
CA THR A 33 6.23 -13.46 12.53
C THR A 33 6.96 -14.30 13.57
N GLU A 34 8.29 -14.42 13.47
CA GLU A 34 9.12 -15.32 14.30
C GLU A 34 9.28 -14.85 15.76
N SER A 35 9.17 -13.55 16.04
CA SER A 35 9.28 -13.00 17.39
C SER A 35 8.30 -11.85 17.62
N GLU A 36 7.98 -11.53 18.87
CA GLU A 36 7.10 -10.41 19.21
C GLU A 36 7.70 -9.07 18.77
N GLU A 37 9.02 -8.89 18.91
CA GLU A 37 9.70 -7.67 18.47
C GLU A 37 9.63 -7.51 16.94
N ALA A 38 9.74 -8.61 16.19
CA ALA A 38 9.62 -8.58 14.74
C ALA A 38 8.17 -8.30 14.30
N LYS A 39 7.18 -8.87 15.00
CA LYS A 39 5.76 -8.57 14.78
C LYS A 39 5.46 -7.10 15.03
N GLU A 40 5.96 -6.53 16.13
CA GLU A 40 5.82 -5.10 16.40
C GLU A 40 6.49 -4.26 15.30
N PHE A 41 7.66 -4.68 14.82
CA PHE A 41 8.38 -3.97 13.76
C PHE A 41 7.57 -3.93 12.44
N LEU A 42 6.88 -5.03 12.10
CA LEU A 42 5.95 -5.09 10.98
C LEU A 42 4.67 -4.29 11.24
N GLN A 43 4.04 -4.48 12.40
CA GLN A 43 2.78 -3.82 12.78
C GLN A 43 2.90 -2.30 12.74
N PHE A 44 4.01 -1.75 13.23
CA PHE A 44 4.28 -0.32 13.21
C PHE A 44 4.99 0.18 11.94
N LYS A 45 5.12 -0.67 10.91
CA LYS A 45 5.75 -0.34 9.62
C LYS A 45 7.10 0.38 9.80
N LYS A 46 7.98 -0.15 10.64
CA LYS A 46 9.27 0.48 10.95
C LYS A 46 10.31 0.13 9.87
N GLY A 47 11.08 1.12 9.43
CA GLY A 47 12.16 0.90 8.46
C GLY A 47 11.67 0.21 7.18
N ILE A 48 12.34 -0.87 6.77
CA ILE A 48 12.07 -1.58 5.51
C ILE A 48 10.66 -2.21 5.44
N THR A 49 10.01 -2.50 6.58
CA THR A 49 8.63 -3.04 6.54
C THR A 49 7.64 -2.00 6.03
N LYS A 50 7.95 -0.71 6.13
CA LYS A 50 7.15 0.34 5.50
C LYS A 50 7.11 0.18 3.99
N GLU A 51 8.27 0.06 3.36
CA GLU A 51 8.40 -0.13 1.91
C GLU A 51 7.71 -1.42 1.46
N ILE A 52 7.89 -2.52 2.23
CA ILE A 52 7.21 -3.78 1.93
C ILE A 52 5.69 -3.60 1.97
N VAL A 53 5.13 -2.98 3.01
CA VAL A 53 3.68 -2.90 3.21
C VAL A 53 3.03 -1.82 2.34
N ASP A 54 3.64 -0.65 2.23
CA ASP A 54 3.05 0.50 1.54
C ASP A 54 3.33 0.51 0.03
N GLU A 55 4.36 -0.20 -0.44
CA GLU A 55 4.76 -0.18 -1.86
C GLU A 55 4.75 -1.59 -2.47
N LEU A 56 5.46 -2.54 -1.85
CA LEU A 56 5.68 -3.85 -2.45
C LEU A 56 4.44 -4.76 -2.44
N ILE A 57 3.60 -4.71 -1.38
CA ILE A 57 2.31 -5.43 -1.35
C ILE A 57 1.40 -4.95 -2.49
N PRO A 58 1.09 -3.64 -2.64
CA PRO A 58 0.34 -3.15 -3.79
C PRO A 58 0.94 -3.58 -5.13
N LEU A 59 2.27 -3.47 -5.30
CA LEU A 59 2.95 -3.89 -6.53
C LEU A 59 2.75 -5.37 -6.82
N SER A 60 2.86 -6.24 -5.82
CA SER A 60 2.67 -7.68 -6.02
C SER A 60 1.27 -8.01 -6.52
N LYS A 61 0.24 -7.36 -5.95
CA LYS A 61 -1.16 -7.48 -6.38
C LYS A 61 -1.36 -6.96 -7.79
N TYR A 62 -0.80 -5.78 -8.09
CA TYR A 62 -0.84 -5.20 -9.42
C TYR A 62 -0.21 -6.11 -10.48
N CYS A 63 1.00 -6.60 -10.24
CA CYS A 63 1.72 -7.51 -11.14
C CYS A 63 0.92 -8.79 -11.39
N LYS A 64 0.35 -9.39 -10.35
CA LYS A 64 -0.51 -10.57 -10.50
C LYS A 64 -1.72 -10.30 -11.39
N HIS A 65 -2.37 -9.14 -11.27
CA HIS A 65 -3.60 -8.87 -12.03
C HIS A 65 -3.36 -8.45 -13.48
N TYR A 66 -2.30 -7.68 -13.75
CA TYR A 66 -2.09 -7.07 -15.06
C TYR A 66 -1.00 -7.77 -15.89
N TYR A 67 -0.22 -8.68 -15.26
CA TYR A 67 0.95 -9.30 -15.87
C TYR A 67 1.09 -10.82 -15.59
N SER A 68 0.06 -11.49 -15.07
CA SER A 68 0.13 -12.93 -14.71
C SER A 68 0.62 -13.85 -15.83
N ASP A 69 0.26 -13.54 -17.07
CA ASP A 69 0.53 -14.39 -18.24
C ASP A 69 1.75 -13.89 -19.05
N THR A 70 2.63 -13.12 -18.42
CA THR A 70 3.78 -12.49 -19.08
C THR A 70 5.12 -13.00 -18.53
N ASN A 71 6.13 -13.10 -19.40
CA ASN A 71 7.52 -13.33 -19.00
C ASN A 71 8.18 -12.00 -18.60
N CYS A 72 7.60 -11.33 -17.61
CA CYS A 72 8.09 -10.05 -17.09
C CYS A 72 8.63 -10.20 -15.67
N TYR A 73 9.49 -9.25 -15.29
CA TYR A 73 10.09 -9.16 -13.97
C TYR A 73 9.73 -7.82 -13.34
N LEU A 74 9.46 -7.83 -12.04
CA LEU A 74 9.36 -6.64 -11.20
C LEU A 74 10.75 -6.29 -10.66
N LYS A 75 11.23 -5.09 -10.94
CA LYS A 75 12.42 -4.51 -10.32
C LYS A 75 12.00 -3.36 -9.41
N PHE A 76 12.15 -3.57 -8.11
CA PHE A 76 11.74 -2.63 -7.07
C PHE A 76 12.92 -1.79 -6.56
N TYR A 77 12.65 -0.53 -6.21
CA TYR A 77 13.66 0.45 -5.80
C TYR A 77 13.39 0.98 -4.38
N PRO A 78 13.78 0.24 -3.33
CA PRO A 78 13.64 0.71 -1.95
C PRO A 78 14.43 2.01 -1.72
N ASP A 79 13.83 2.97 -1.00
CA ASP A 79 14.34 4.34 -0.74
C ASP A 79 14.72 5.14 -2.00
N SER A 80 14.03 4.88 -3.09
CA SER A 80 14.33 5.45 -4.40
C SER A 80 14.61 6.97 -4.37
N ASP A 81 15.86 7.35 -4.72
CA ASP A 81 16.22 8.69 -5.24
C ASP A 81 15.64 8.92 -6.65
N THR A 82 15.08 7.86 -7.24
CA THR A 82 14.35 7.91 -8.52
C THR A 82 12.93 8.46 -8.30
N SER A 83 12.26 8.89 -9.38
CA SER A 83 10.91 9.45 -9.30
C SER A 83 9.81 8.41 -9.59
N PHE A 84 10.12 7.14 -9.36
CA PHE A 84 9.27 5.97 -9.48
C PHE A 84 9.80 4.87 -8.57
N ASP A 85 8.90 4.01 -8.08
CA ASP A 85 9.21 2.99 -7.07
C ASP A 85 9.57 1.64 -7.69
N ALA A 86 9.11 1.39 -8.93
CA ALA A 86 9.40 0.14 -9.62
C ALA A 86 9.44 0.25 -11.15
N GLU A 87 10.06 -0.73 -11.78
CA GLU A 87 10.00 -1.01 -13.21
C GLU A 87 9.50 -2.42 -13.46
N ILE A 88 8.65 -2.56 -14.48
CA ILE A 88 8.33 -3.83 -15.12
C ILE A 88 9.24 -3.96 -16.34
N ILE A 89 10.02 -5.04 -16.38
CA ILE A 89 10.97 -5.32 -17.47
C ILE A 89 10.63 -6.65 -18.14
N SER A 90 10.85 -6.75 -19.45
CA SER A 90 10.68 -8.00 -20.20
C SER A 90 11.80 -9.00 -19.89
N GLU A 91 11.65 -10.25 -20.34
CA GLU A 91 12.71 -11.27 -20.28
C GLU A 91 14.01 -10.85 -20.99
N ASN A 92 13.93 -9.93 -21.96
CA ASN A 92 15.08 -9.38 -22.67
C ASN A 92 15.72 -8.18 -21.95
N GLY A 93 15.13 -7.73 -20.84
CA GLY A 93 15.58 -6.57 -20.07
C GLY A 93 15.05 -5.23 -20.58
N ASP A 94 14.14 -5.22 -21.56
CA ASP A 94 13.53 -4.00 -22.06
C ASP A 94 12.50 -3.45 -21.07
N LEU A 95 12.47 -2.13 -20.91
CA LEU A 95 11.47 -1.46 -20.07
C LEU A 95 10.08 -1.61 -20.69
N VAL A 96 9.15 -2.19 -19.91
CA VAL A 96 7.72 -2.27 -20.25
C VAL A 96 6.96 -1.10 -19.62
N GLU A 97 7.16 -0.87 -18.33
CA GLU A 97 6.40 0.11 -17.57
C GLU A 97 7.21 0.62 -16.35
N ARG A 98 7.00 1.88 -15.98
CA ARG A 98 7.39 2.42 -14.67
C ARG A 98 6.16 2.53 -13.78
N VAL A 99 6.31 2.22 -12.51
CA VAL A 99 5.23 2.30 -11.53
C VAL A 99 5.63 3.22 -10.40
N GLU A 100 4.80 4.23 -10.16
CA GLU A 100 4.80 5.07 -8.95
C GLU A 100 3.70 4.54 -8.03
N VAL A 101 4.02 4.26 -6.77
CA VAL A 101 3.11 3.70 -5.79
C VAL A 101 2.73 4.76 -4.76
N THR A 102 1.48 4.69 -4.32
CA THR A 102 1.00 5.45 -3.17
C THR A 102 -0.10 4.69 -2.46
N MET A 103 -0.31 5.00 -1.18
CA MET A 103 -1.38 4.41 -0.38
C MET A 103 -2.48 5.45 -0.13
N ALA A 104 -3.72 5.06 -0.41
CA ALA A 104 -4.93 5.79 -0.04
C ALA A 104 -5.33 5.48 1.41
N ILE A 105 -4.42 5.78 2.34
CA ILE A 105 -4.60 5.57 3.78
C ILE A 105 -4.15 6.80 4.57
N ASN A 106 -4.79 7.05 5.70
CA ASN A 106 -4.30 8.03 6.67
C ASN A 106 -3.22 7.38 7.56
N GLY A 107 -1.95 7.69 7.28
CA GLY A 107 -0.82 7.08 8.00
C GLY A 107 -0.81 7.36 9.50
N HIS A 108 -1.28 8.53 9.94
CA HIS A 108 -1.37 8.86 11.37
C HIS A 108 -2.46 8.06 12.06
N GLU A 109 -3.65 7.99 11.45
CA GLU A 109 -4.75 7.17 11.94
C GLU A 109 -4.37 5.69 12.04
N HIS A 110 -3.77 5.12 11.00
CA HIS A 110 -3.29 3.73 11.03
C HIS A 110 -2.27 3.48 12.14
N GLN A 111 -1.36 4.44 12.38
CA GLN A 111 -0.41 4.31 13.49
C GLN A 111 -1.15 4.29 14.83
N MET A 112 -2.13 5.17 15.05
CA MET A 112 -2.89 5.22 16.30
C MET A 112 -3.70 3.93 16.48
N GLN A 113 -4.30 3.42 15.41
CA GLN A 113 -5.02 2.15 15.42
C GLN A 113 -4.11 0.97 15.76
N ALA A 114 -2.90 0.92 15.20
CA ALA A 114 -1.92 -0.11 15.54
C ALA A 114 -1.51 -0.07 17.02
N GLU A 115 -1.31 1.13 17.57
CA GLU A 115 -0.99 1.32 18.99
C GLU A 115 -2.16 0.91 19.90
N ALA A 116 -3.39 1.31 19.58
CA ALA A 116 -4.60 0.92 20.29
C ALA A 116 -4.83 -0.60 20.27
N LEU A 117 -4.68 -1.23 19.10
CA LEU A 117 -4.81 -2.68 18.95
C LEU A 117 -3.79 -3.43 19.81
N ARG A 118 -2.56 -2.92 19.93
CA ARG A 118 -1.54 -3.54 20.79
C ARG A 118 -1.88 -3.39 22.27
N GLU A 119 -2.36 -2.22 22.68
CA GLU A 119 -2.62 -1.91 24.09
C GLU A 119 -3.90 -2.58 24.61
N PHE A 120 -4.98 -2.55 23.82
CA PHE A 120 -6.31 -3.00 24.23
C PHE A 120 -6.78 -4.29 23.56
N GLY A 121 -6.04 -4.80 22.57
CA GLY A 121 -6.44 -5.99 21.80
C GLY A 121 -7.60 -5.77 20.83
N MET A 122 -8.08 -4.53 20.71
CA MET A 122 -9.17 -4.14 19.82
C MET A 122 -9.04 -2.69 19.36
N VAL A 123 -9.55 -2.42 18.16
CA VAL A 123 -9.75 -1.07 17.63
C VAL A 123 -10.76 -1.14 16.49
N SER A 124 -11.49 -0.05 16.24
CA SER A 124 -12.25 0.08 15.00
C SER A 124 -11.30 0.12 13.80
N SER A 125 -11.68 -0.52 12.69
CA SER A 125 -10.94 -0.40 11.42
C SER A 125 -11.01 1.01 10.81
N TRP A 126 -11.89 1.85 11.35
CA TRP A 126 -12.17 3.20 10.87
C TRP A 126 -12.22 4.19 12.03
N GLY A 127 -11.74 5.39 11.77
CA GLY A 127 -11.70 6.46 12.74
C GLY A 127 -10.42 6.42 13.58
N MET A 128 -10.01 7.62 13.99
CA MET A 128 -8.84 7.81 14.82
C MET A 128 -9.20 7.56 16.29
N PRO A 129 -8.50 6.63 16.98
CA PRO A 129 -8.62 6.48 18.42
C PRO A 129 -8.37 7.81 19.13
N GLU A 130 -9.12 8.08 20.19
CA GLU A 130 -8.86 9.24 21.03
C GLU A 130 -7.50 9.09 21.73
N TYR A 131 -6.74 10.17 21.79
CA TYR A 131 -5.45 10.19 22.47
C TYR A 131 -5.17 11.57 23.07
N SER A 132 -4.28 11.60 24.06
CA SER A 132 -3.73 12.81 24.66
C SER A 132 -2.21 12.79 24.62
N GLY A 133 -1.57 13.94 24.86
CA GLY A 133 -0.10 14.07 24.85
C GLY A 133 0.49 14.32 23.46
N THR A 134 1.81 14.15 23.34
CA THR A 134 2.57 14.32 22.09
C THR A 134 3.01 12.97 21.53
N ALA A 135 3.66 12.95 20.36
CA ALA A 135 4.17 11.71 19.78
C ALA A 135 5.12 10.90 20.70
N LYS A 136 5.74 11.54 21.70
CA LYS A 136 6.69 10.88 22.64
C LYS A 136 6.05 10.34 23.91
N ASP A 137 4.98 10.97 24.38
CA ASP A 137 4.32 10.73 25.68
C ASP A 137 2.80 10.53 25.51
N ARG A 138 2.41 10.11 24.31
CA ARG A 138 1.02 9.84 23.93
C ARG A 138 0.43 8.77 24.83
N VAL A 139 -0.81 9.01 25.26
CA VAL A 139 -1.67 8.03 25.93
C VAL A 139 -2.93 7.87 25.09
N ILE A 140 -3.21 6.65 24.65
CA ILE A 140 -4.40 6.32 23.87
C ILE A 140 -5.52 5.95 24.84
N THR A 141 -6.72 6.46 24.59
CA THR A 141 -7.91 6.08 25.32
C THR A 141 -8.44 4.75 24.77
N GLU A 142 -8.89 3.85 25.66
CA GLU A 142 -9.53 2.61 25.23
C GLU A 142 -10.67 2.91 24.24
N PRO A 143 -10.60 2.39 23.00
CA PRO A 143 -11.52 2.81 21.95
C PRO A 143 -12.92 2.25 22.19
N GLU A 144 -13.94 3.10 22.06
CA GLU A 144 -15.31 2.62 21.93
C GLU A 144 -15.51 2.03 20.53
N LEU A 145 -16.10 0.83 20.47
CA LEU A 145 -16.39 0.17 19.20
C LEU A 145 -17.58 0.87 18.53
N THR A 146 -17.29 1.58 17.46
CA THR A 146 -18.30 2.23 16.63
C THR A 146 -18.58 1.39 15.39
N THR A 147 -19.84 1.37 14.97
CA THR A 147 -20.24 0.81 13.69
C THR A 147 -20.35 1.94 12.67
N ILE A 148 -19.83 1.71 11.48
CA ILE A 148 -19.96 2.63 10.34
C ILE A 148 -20.78 1.95 9.24
N ASP A 149 -21.58 2.73 8.52
CA ASP A 149 -22.32 2.22 7.37
C ASP A 149 -21.39 2.05 6.16
N SER A 150 -21.62 1.02 5.36
CA SER A 150 -20.88 0.76 4.13
C SER A 150 -20.82 1.97 3.19
N SER A 151 -21.91 2.74 3.09
CA SER A 151 -21.96 3.95 2.25
C SER A 151 -21.01 5.03 2.75
N GLU A 152 -20.85 5.17 4.05
CA GLU A 152 -19.92 6.13 4.65
C GLU A 152 -18.46 5.68 4.45
N MET A 153 -18.18 4.38 4.60
CA MET A 153 -16.86 3.81 4.28
C MET A 153 -16.46 4.04 2.82
N ILE A 154 -17.40 3.85 1.88
CA ILE A 154 -17.18 4.12 0.46
C ILE A 154 -16.77 5.58 0.25
N VAL A 155 -17.50 6.52 0.86
CA VAL A 155 -17.20 7.95 0.74
C VAL A 155 -15.82 8.28 1.30
N ILE A 156 -15.49 7.78 2.50
CA ILE A 156 -14.18 7.98 3.13
C ILE A 156 -13.06 7.44 2.22
N GLN A 157 -13.19 6.20 1.75
CA GLN A 157 -12.16 5.60 0.90
C GLN A 157 -12.01 6.33 -0.44
N SER A 158 -13.11 6.80 -1.04
CA SER A 158 -13.04 7.60 -2.26
C SER A 158 -12.31 8.93 -2.04
N ILE A 159 -12.53 9.60 -0.90
CA ILE A 159 -11.79 10.80 -0.53
C ILE A 159 -10.29 10.48 -0.42
N LEU A 160 -9.93 9.41 0.30
CA LEU A 160 -8.53 9.01 0.46
C LEU A 160 -7.85 8.66 -0.87
N VAL A 161 -8.55 8.00 -1.79
CA VAL A 161 -8.04 7.71 -3.14
C VAL A 161 -7.81 9.00 -3.92
N GLN A 162 -8.77 9.94 -3.86
CA GLN A 162 -8.64 11.23 -4.53
C GLN A 162 -7.50 12.07 -3.94
N GLU A 163 -7.31 12.06 -2.63
CA GLU A 163 -6.22 12.77 -1.95
C GLU A 163 -4.85 12.18 -2.33
N ALA A 164 -4.73 10.84 -2.35
CA ALA A 164 -3.51 10.16 -2.76
C ALA A 164 -3.16 10.48 -4.23
N TYR A 165 -4.18 10.49 -5.10
CA TYR A 165 -4.06 10.91 -6.49
C TYR A 165 -3.61 12.38 -6.61
N ASP A 166 -4.32 13.32 -5.98
CA ASP A 166 -4.05 14.76 -6.07
C ASP A 166 -2.63 15.08 -5.55
N LYS A 167 -2.18 14.40 -4.50
CA LYS A 167 -0.82 14.56 -3.94
C LYS A 167 0.27 14.15 -4.93
N LYS A 168 0.08 13.06 -5.68
CA LYS A 168 1.05 12.61 -6.68
C LYS A 168 0.94 13.43 -7.97
N GLN A 169 -0.27 13.80 -8.39
CA GLN A 169 -0.49 14.63 -9.57
C GLN A 169 0.15 16.02 -9.48
N ALA A 170 0.20 16.63 -8.27
CA ALA A 170 0.89 17.90 -8.05
C ALA A 170 2.40 17.84 -8.34
N ASN A 171 3.00 16.64 -8.24
CA ASN A 171 4.41 16.40 -8.52
C ASN A 171 4.53 15.84 -9.95
N ILE A 172 4.36 16.71 -10.94
CA ILE A 172 4.33 16.37 -12.37
C ILE A 172 5.50 15.45 -12.76
N HIS A 173 5.20 14.17 -13.05
CA HIS A 173 6.20 13.22 -13.51
C HIS A 173 6.64 13.56 -14.92
N LYS A 174 7.97 13.60 -15.13
CA LYS A 174 8.62 13.92 -16.41
C LYS A 174 8.95 12.68 -17.25
N TYR A 175 8.60 11.49 -16.77
CA TYR A 175 9.04 10.23 -17.35
C TYR A 175 7.93 9.61 -18.21
N PRO A 176 8.27 9.08 -19.41
CA PRO A 176 7.30 8.38 -20.24
C PRO A 176 6.94 7.03 -19.62
N ASN A 177 5.74 6.54 -19.94
CA ASN A 177 5.23 5.21 -19.60
C ASN A 177 5.17 4.93 -18.09
N THR A 178 4.68 5.91 -17.33
CA THR A 178 4.50 5.78 -15.87
C THR A 178 3.04 5.57 -15.51
N THR A 179 2.78 4.54 -14.72
CA THR A 179 1.50 4.26 -14.08
C THR A 179 1.54 4.70 -12.63
N LEU A 180 0.48 5.37 -12.20
CA LEU A 180 0.22 5.60 -10.77
C LEU A 180 -0.58 4.42 -10.22
N LEU A 181 0.02 3.69 -9.29
CA LEU A 181 -0.61 2.62 -8.54
C LEU A 181 -1.03 3.12 -7.15
N ILE A 182 -2.32 3.09 -6.87
CA ILE A 182 -2.89 3.49 -5.59
C ILE A 182 -3.32 2.22 -4.84
N GLY A 183 -2.53 1.81 -3.85
CA GLY A 183 -2.93 0.79 -2.89
C GLY A 183 -3.98 1.34 -1.93
N PHE A 184 -5.01 0.57 -1.59
CA PHE A 184 -6.00 0.98 -0.59
C PHE A 184 -6.31 -0.17 0.37
N TYR A 185 -6.84 0.20 1.54
CA TYR A 185 -7.22 -0.73 2.60
C TYR A 185 -8.72 -0.58 2.87
N PHE A 186 -9.50 -1.56 2.42
CA PHE A 186 -10.94 -1.60 2.68
C PHE A 186 -11.34 -3.01 3.13
N PRO A 187 -11.40 -3.25 4.45
CA PRO A 187 -11.74 -4.57 4.98
C PRO A 187 -13.17 -4.96 4.61
N CYS A 188 -13.33 -6.22 4.20
CA CYS A 188 -14.63 -6.85 3.95
C CYS A 188 -15.47 -6.18 2.86
N MET A 189 -14.85 -5.60 1.82
CA MET A 189 -15.57 -5.00 0.70
C MET A 189 -16.39 -6.06 -0.06
N PHE A 190 -17.66 -5.78 -0.27
CA PHE A 190 -18.51 -6.55 -1.17
C PHE A 190 -18.40 -6.04 -2.61
N PRO A 191 -18.57 -6.91 -3.63
CA PRO A 191 -18.43 -6.51 -5.03
C PRO A 191 -19.31 -5.33 -5.48
N HIS A 192 -20.48 -5.13 -4.86
CA HIS A 192 -21.38 -4.03 -5.21
C HIS A 192 -20.88 -2.66 -4.67
N GLU A 193 -20.09 -2.67 -3.58
CA GLU A 193 -19.48 -1.48 -2.99
C GLU A 193 -18.31 -0.98 -3.84
N LEU A 194 -17.56 -1.91 -4.45
CA LEU A 194 -16.51 -1.59 -5.42
C LEU A 194 -17.05 -0.74 -6.57
N GLY A 195 -18.23 -1.09 -7.10
CA GLY A 195 -18.88 -0.32 -8.16
C GLY A 195 -19.24 1.11 -7.76
N ALA A 196 -19.43 1.40 -6.48
CA ALA A 196 -19.63 2.77 -6.00
C ALA A 196 -18.30 3.54 -5.92
N LEU A 197 -17.23 2.91 -5.45
CA LEU A 197 -15.89 3.50 -5.37
C LEU A 197 -15.34 3.92 -6.73
N THR A 198 -15.58 3.13 -7.79
CA THR A 198 -15.07 3.42 -9.13
C THR A 198 -15.69 4.64 -9.79
N ASN A 199 -16.88 5.08 -9.34
CA ASN A 199 -17.62 6.20 -9.93
C ASN A 199 -17.27 7.57 -9.34
N LEU A 200 -16.41 7.62 -8.31
CA LEU A 200 -16.19 8.81 -7.49
C LEU A 200 -14.94 9.67 -7.79
N PRO A 201 -13.89 9.23 -8.50
CA PRO A 201 -12.75 10.10 -8.79
C PRO A 201 -13.05 11.09 -9.93
N LEU A 202 -13.00 12.39 -9.64
CA LEU A 202 -12.91 13.43 -10.66
C LEU A 202 -11.44 13.57 -11.06
N LEU A 203 -11.03 12.83 -12.09
CA LEU A 203 -9.68 12.96 -12.62
C LEU A 203 -9.49 14.32 -13.30
N LYS A 204 -8.61 15.16 -12.74
CA LYS A 204 -7.96 16.24 -13.48
C LYS A 204 -7.00 15.64 -14.51
N GLU A 205 -6.74 16.34 -15.61
CA GLU A 205 -5.68 15.91 -16.53
C GLU A 205 -4.34 15.72 -15.81
N ASN A 206 -3.62 14.66 -16.17
CA ASN A 206 -2.36 14.25 -15.54
C ASN A 206 -1.38 13.69 -16.58
N THR A 207 -0.11 13.57 -16.19
CA THR A 207 0.97 13.02 -17.02
C THR A 207 1.12 11.50 -16.93
N PHE A 208 0.41 10.82 -16.02
CA PHE A 208 0.45 9.37 -15.92
C PHE A 208 -0.21 8.73 -17.15
N CYS A 209 0.39 7.65 -17.65
CA CYS A 209 -0.18 6.87 -18.75
C CYS A 209 -1.44 6.12 -18.31
N SER A 210 -1.44 5.60 -17.08
CA SER A 210 -2.60 4.94 -16.49
C SER A 210 -2.66 5.21 -14.98
N VAL A 211 -3.84 5.05 -14.39
CA VAL A 211 -4.04 5.15 -12.94
C VAL A 211 -4.82 3.92 -12.49
N LYS A 212 -4.19 3.11 -11.64
CA LYS A 212 -4.71 1.82 -11.18
C LYS A 212 -4.88 1.84 -9.68
N CYS A 213 -5.92 1.17 -9.20
CA CYS A 213 -6.16 0.97 -7.78
C CYS A 213 -6.16 -0.53 -7.47
N VAL A 214 -5.53 -0.91 -6.36
CA VAL A 214 -5.46 -2.29 -5.89
C VAL A 214 -5.71 -2.37 -4.39
N SER A 215 -6.52 -3.32 -3.99
CA SER A 215 -6.72 -3.65 -2.59
C SER A 215 -5.46 -4.36 -2.08
N ILE A 216 -5.02 -4.03 -0.87
CA ILE A 216 -3.93 -4.77 -0.22
C ILE A 216 -4.42 -5.99 0.59
N LEU A 217 -5.74 -6.16 0.71
CA LEU A 217 -6.35 -7.23 1.52
C LEU A 217 -6.94 -8.37 0.68
N ASP A 218 -7.43 -8.05 -0.50
CA ASP A 218 -8.12 -8.97 -1.38
C ASP A 218 -7.70 -8.72 -2.83
N ASP A 219 -8.38 -9.38 -3.76
CA ASP A 219 -8.05 -9.34 -5.19
C ASP A 219 -8.85 -8.24 -5.94
N HIS A 220 -9.49 -7.31 -5.23
CA HIS A 220 -10.18 -6.19 -5.86
C HIS A 220 -9.19 -5.19 -6.45
N HIS A 221 -9.45 -4.79 -7.68
CA HIS A 221 -8.68 -3.81 -8.41
C HIS A 221 -9.54 -3.11 -9.46
N TRP A 222 -9.18 -1.90 -9.85
CA TRP A 222 -9.80 -1.21 -10.99
C TRP A 222 -8.84 -0.23 -11.64
N SER A 223 -9.25 0.25 -12.81
CA SER A 223 -8.57 1.31 -13.55
C SER A 223 -9.40 2.58 -13.47
N ILE A 224 -8.78 3.70 -13.09
CA ILE A 224 -9.39 5.03 -13.18
C ILE A 224 -9.08 5.66 -14.56
N LYS A 225 -7.88 5.42 -15.07
CA LYS A 225 -7.39 5.84 -16.40
C LYS A 225 -6.67 4.67 -17.09
#